data_AF-A0A0D9R3Q5-F1
#
_entry.id   AF-A0A0D9R3Q5-F1
#
_cell.length_a   1.000
_cell.length_b   1.000
_cell.length_c   1.000
_cell.angle_alpha   90.00
_cell.angle_beta   90.00
_cell.angle_gamma   90.00
#
_symmetry.space_group_name_H-M   'P 1'
#
loop_
_entity.id
_entity.type
_entity.pdbx_description
1 polymer ?
#
loop_
_entity_poly.entity_id
_entity_poly.type
_entity_poly.pdbx_seq_one_letter_code
_entity_poly.pdbx_strand_id
1 'polypeptide(L)'
;MKPGLEFLHLPHNRLQADGISVSFLGLHTSLAELLLDHNQLQAIPRGLLGLKGLQVLGLSHNRTRQVPLNSICDMRVAQDSNLISIHLENNLTDQRRIPPTAFSCIQAYHSVVLQPQLGEEEGS
;
A
#
# COMPACT_ATOMS: atom_id res chain seq x y z
N MET A 1 -25.46 12.19 0.09
CA MET A 1 -24.38 11.49 0.81
C MET A 1 -24.40 10.03 0.38
N LYS A 2 -23.28 9.45 -0.02
CA LYS A 2 -23.16 7.98 -0.14
C LYS A 2 -22.67 7.46 1.21
N PRO A 3 -23.47 6.69 1.96
CA PRO A 3 -23.02 6.15 3.24
C PRO A 3 -21.90 5.12 3.01
N GLY A 4 -20.86 5.17 3.84
CA GLY A 4 -19.73 4.24 3.78
C GLY A 4 -18.53 4.78 4.57
N LEU A 5 -17.62 3.90 4.98
CA LEU A 5 -16.39 4.32 5.66
C LEU A 5 -15.44 4.92 4.63
N GLU A 6 -15.06 6.18 4.82
CA GLU A 6 -14.15 6.92 3.92
C GLU A 6 -12.70 6.90 4.41
N PHE A 7 -12.49 6.98 5.73
CA PHE A 7 -11.17 7.04 6.35
C PHE A 7 -11.02 5.91 7.37
N LEU A 8 -9.96 5.10 7.24
CA LEU A 8 -9.63 4.04 8.19
C LEU A 8 -8.17 4.16 8.63
N HIS A 9 -7.99 4.67 9.85
CA HIS A 9 -6.65 4.89 10.41
C HIS A 9 -6.41 3.87 11.52
N LEU A 10 -5.45 2.98 11.31
CA LEU A 10 -5.01 2.01 12.30
C LEU A 10 -3.49 2.07 12.55
N PRO A 11 -2.85 3.26 12.62
CA PRO A 11 -1.42 3.33 12.86
C PRO A 11 -1.07 2.88 14.28
N HIS A 12 0.18 2.47 14.50
CA HIS A 12 0.71 2.06 15.81
C HIS A 12 -0.03 0.87 16.44
N ASN A 13 -0.45 -0.08 15.62
CA ASN A 13 -1.02 -1.34 16.07
C ASN A 13 -0.03 -2.51 15.89
N ARG A 14 -0.51 -3.73 16.10
CA ARG A 14 0.28 -4.96 15.91
C ARG A 14 -0.24 -5.80 14.76
N LEU A 15 -0.77 -5.15 13.71
CA LEU A 15 -1.37 -5.81 12.57
C LEU A 15 -0.28 -6.55 11.77
N GLN A 16 -0.60 -7.78 11.38
CA GLN A 16 0.23 -8.62 10.51
C GLN A 16 -0.56 -8.92 9.23
N ALA A 17 0.15 -9.17 8.13
CA ALA A 17 -0.45 -9.23 6.79
C ALA A 17 -1.47 -10.38 6.65
N ASP A 18 -1.24 -11.50 7.32
CA ASP A 18 -2.16 -12.62 7.46
C ASP A 18 -3.47 -12.24 8.17
N GLY A 19 -3.38 -11.38 9.21
CA GLY A 19 -4.53 -10.92 9.98
C GLY A 19 -5.44 -9.90 9.28
N ILE A 20 -4.97 -9.22 8.23
CA ILE A 20 -5.74 -8.16 7.54
C ILE A 20 -6.06 -8.44 6.07
N SER A 21 -5.69 -9.61 5.55
CA SER A 21 -5.82 -9.94 4.13
C SER A 21 -7.26 -9.89 3.59
N VAL A 22 -8.27 -10.11 4.44
CA VAL A 22 -9.70 -10.08 4.08
C VAL A 22 -10.47 -8.94 4.75
N SER A 23 -9.82 -8.12 5.56
CA SER A 23 -10.51 -7.21 6.50
C SER A 23 -11.13 -5.98 5.85
N PHE A 24 -10.84 -5.71 4.58
CA PHE A 24 -11.38 -4.57 3.84
C PHE A 24 -12.52 -4.93 2.90
N LEU A 25 -13.06 -6.14 3.01
CA LEU A 25 -14.22 -6.58 2.23
C LEU A 25 -15.41 -5.64 2.47
N GLY A 26 -16.07 -5.20 1.40
CA GLY A 26 -17.21 -4.28 1.48
C GLY A 26 -16.84 -2.79 1.47
N LEU A 27 -15.55 -2.44 1.60
CA LEU A 27 -15.06 -1.04 1.55
C LEU A 27 -14.66 -0.59 0.13
N HIS A 28 -14.94 -1.42 -0.87
CA HIS A 28 -14.45 -1.31 -2.24
C HIS A 28 -14.57 0.09 -2.87
N THR A 29 -15.69 0.77 -2.66
CA THR A 29 -15.99 2.06 -3.30
C THR A 29 -16.07 3.23 -2.35
N SER A 30 -16.10 2.99 -1.03
CA SER A 30 -16.25 4.05 -0.03
C SER A 30 -14.91 4.53 0.52
N LEU A 31 -13.94 3.63 0.71
CA LEU A 31 -12.71 3.96 1.42
C LEU A 31 -11.78 4.76 0.51
N ALA A 32 -11.47 5.98 0.92
CA ALA A 32 -10.58 6.91 0.24
C ALA A 32 -9.18 6.92 0.88
N GLU A 33 -9.07 6.70 2.19
CA GLU A 33 -7.79 6.73 2.91
C GLU A 33 -7.66 5.54 3.86
N LEU A 34 -6.51 4.85 3.75
CA LEU A 34 -6.13 3.72 4.60
C LEU A 34 -4.72 3.93 5.14
N LEU A 35 -4.63 4.18 6.45
CA LEU A 35 -3.35 4.37 7.14
C LEU A 35 -3.07 3.18 8.05
N LEU A 36 -2.01 2.43 7.73
CA LEU A 36 -1.56 1.23 8.44
C LEU A 36 -0.11 1.39 8.91
N ASP A 37 0.36 2.62 9.04
CA ASP A 37 1.73 2.95 9.42
C ASP A 37 2.09 2.39 10.81
N HIS A 38 3.36 2.09 11.05
CA HIS A 38 3.81 1.58 12.35
C HIS A 38 3.08 0.30 12.80
N ASN A 39 2.97 -0.67 11.90
CA ASN A 39 2.45 -2.01 12.18
C ASN A 39 3.54 -3.07 11.96
N GLN A 40 3.17 -4.33 11.77
CA GLN A 40 4.08 -5.45 11.59
C GLN A 40 3.81 -6.17 10.25
N LEU A 41 3.33 -5.43 9.26
CA LEU A 41 2.99 -5.97 7.94
C LEU A 41 4.26 -6.40 7.21
N GLN A 42 4.34 -7.67 6.86
CA GLN A 42 5.48 -8.24 6.12
C GLN A 42 5.28 -8.23 4.60
N ALA A 43 4.04 -7.98 4.18
CA ALA A 43 3.62 -7.92 2.79
C ALA A 43 2.43 -6.97 2.64
N ILE A 44 2.25 -6.46 1.43
CA ILE A 44 1.06 -5.67 1.05
C ILE A 44 -0.18 -6.57 1.16
N PRO A 45 -1.25 -6.14 1.87
CA PRO A 45 -2.48 -6.92 2.01
C PRO A 45 -3.15 -7.20 0.66
N ARG A 46 -3.50 -8.46 0.39
CA ARG A 46 -4.11 -8.87 -0.90
C ARG A 46 -5.44 -8.17 -1.21
N GLY A 47 -6.19 -7.78 -0.20
CA GLY A 47 -7.47 -7.07 -0.35
C GLY A 47 -7.34 -5.65 -0.91
N LEU A 48 -6.13 -5.10 -0.99
CA LEU A 48 -5.89 -3.72 -1.42
C LEU A 48 -6.40 -3.44 -2.85
N LEU A 49 -6.20 -4.39 -3.79
CA LEU A 49 -6.67 -4.25 -5.18
C LEU A 49 -8.20 -4.08 -5.30
N GLY A 50 -8.94 -4.52 -4.28
CA GLY A 50 -10.39 -4.41 -4.23
C GLY A 50 -10.87 -3.00 -3.85
N LEU A 51 -10.01 -2.14 -3.30
CA LEU A 51 -10.34 -0.80 -2.83
C LEU A 51 -10.24 0.21 -3.96
N LYS A 52 -11.20 0.15 -4.89
CA LYS A 52 -11.27 1.03 -6.07
C LYS A 52 -11.46 2.50 -5.72
N GLY A 53 -12.00 2.83 -4.55
CA GLY A 53 -12.12 4.21 -4.06
C GLY A 53 -10.83 4.79 -3.46
N LEU A 54 -9.81 3.97 -3.23
CA LEU A 54 -8.66 4.35 -2.41
C LEU A 54 -7.77 5.36 -3.14
N GLN A 55 -7.44 6.44 -2.44
CA GLN A 55 -6.60 7.54 -2.91
C GLN A 55 -5.27 7.61 -2.14
N VAL A 56 -5.30 7.34 -0.84
CA VAL A 56 -4.12 7.43 0.02
C VAL A 56 -3.90 6.11 0.75
N LEU A 57 -2.67 5.59 0.65
CA LEU A 57 -2.25 4.36 1.33
C LEU A 57 -0.98 4.60 2.16
N GLY A 58 -1.12 4.53 3.48
CA GLY A 58 -0.02 4.54 4.44
C GLY A 58 0.40 3.13 4.82
N LEU A 59 1.62 2.73 4.45
CA LEU A 59 2.25 1.47 4.86
C LEU A 59 3.65 1.72 5.44
N SER A 60 3.98 2.95 5.82
CA SER A 60 5.30 3.29 6.33
C SER A 60 5.59 2.60 7.67
N HIS A 61 6.86 2.46 8.03
CA HIS A 61 7.26 1.85 9.31
C HIS A 61 6.66 0.45 9.54
N ASN A 62 6.70 -0.38 8.52
CA ASN A 62 6.27 -1.78 8.58
C ASN A 62 7.48 -2.70 8.31
N ARG A 63 7.23 -3.97 8.01
CA ARG A 63 8.28 -4.97 7.69
C ARG A 63 8.13 -5.51 6.27
N THR A 64 7.55 -4.72 5.37
CA THR A 64 7.27 -5.12 4.00
C THR A 64 8.58 -5.37 3.27
N ARG A 65 8.75 -6.56 2.71
CA ARG A 65 10.01 -6.96 2.04
C ARG A 65 9.95 -6.87 0.52
N GLN A 66 8.75 -6.95 -0.04
CA GLN A 66 8.53 -7.08 -1.47
C GLN A 66 7.26 -6.35 -1.87
N VAL A 67 7.31 -5.72 -3.05
CA VAL A 67 6.14 -5.20 -3.77
C VAL A 67 5.97 -6.09 -5.01
N PRO A 68 5.25 -7.22 -4.90
CA PRO A 68 5.08 -8.12 -6.02
C PRO A 68 4.15 -7.51 -7.09
N LEU A 69 4.23 -8.05 -8.30
CA LEU A 69 3.26 -7.75 -9.37
C LEU A 69 1.83 -7.97 -8.87
N ASN A 70 0.90 -7.12 -9.29
CA ASN A 70 -0.51 -7.21 -8.90
C ASN A 70 -0.75 -7.13 -7.37
N SER A 71 0.08 -6.39 -6.62
CA SER A 71 -0.22 -6.05 -5.22
C SER A 71 -0.85 -4.67 -5.05
N ILE A 72 -0.45 -3.72 -5.90
CA ILE A 72 -0.93 -2.33 -5.90
C ILE A 72 -1.70 -2.03 -7.18
N CYS A 73 -1.11 -2.35 -8.33
CA CYS A 73 -1.72 -2.19 -9.64
C CYS A 73 -2.07 -3.53 -10.25
N ASP A 74 -3.35 -3.73 -10.61
CA ASP A 74 -3.80 -4.92 -11.33
C ASP A 74 -3.51 -4.77 -12.83
N MET A 75 -2.49 -5.49 -13.31
CA MET A 75 -2.07 -5.41 -14.72
C MET A 75 -3.03 -6.11 -15.70
N ARG A 76 -4.05 -6.82 -15.20
CA ARG A 76 -5.06 -7.48 -16.05
C ARG A 76 -6.17 -6.52 -16.49
N VAL A 77 -6.28 -5.38 -15.83
CA VAL A 77 -7.32 -4.39 -16.09
C VAL A 77 -6.65 -3.11 -16.60
N ALA A 78 -7.06 -2.65 -17.78
CA ALA A 78 -6.53 -1.44 -18.41
C ALA A 78 -7.20 -0.18 -17.82
N GLN A 79 -7.15 -0.03 -16.49
CA GLN A 79 -7.80 1.09 -15.81
C GLN A 79 -6.88 1.64 -14.72
N ASP A 80 -6.69 2.95 -14.74
CA ASP A 80 -5.92 3.65 -13.72
C ASP A 80 -6.59 3.49 -12.34
N SER A 81 -5.76 3.45 -11.30
CA SER A 81 -6.24 3.50 -9.93
C SER A 81 -6.57 4.93 -9.54
N ASN A 82 -7.46 5.09 -8.55
CA ASN A 82 -7.68 6.38 -7.90
C ASN A 82 -6.55 6.72 -6.91
N LEU A 83 -5.56 5.84 -6.73
CA LEU A 83 -4.42 6.06 -5.85
C LEU A 83 -3.65 7.30 -6.31
N ILE A 84 -3.57 8.25 -5.39
CA ILE A 84 -2.83 9.49 -5.53
C ILE A 84 -1.51 9.38 -4.80
N SER A 85 -1.44 8.70 -3.66
CA SER A 85 -0.24 8.65 -2.81
C SER A 85 -0.08 7.31 -2.09
N ILE A 86 1.16 6.80 -2.07
CA ILE A 86 1.55 5.57 -1.40
C ILE A 86 2.84 5.80 -0.62
N HIS A 87 2.79 5.47 0.66
CA HIS A 87 3.92 5.56 1.58
C HIS A 87 4.41 4.15 1.95
N LEU A 88 5.63 3.82 1.57
CA LEU A 88 6.29 2.54 1.80
C LEU A 88 7.68 2.72 2.42
N GLU A 89 8.09 3.95 2.75
CA GLU A 89 9.31 4.26 3.49
C GLU A 89 9.38 3.54 4.84
N ASN A 90 10.58 3.40 5.37
CA ASN A 90 10.87 2.72 6.64
C ASN A 90 10.36 1.26 6.67
N ASN A 91 10.44 0.57 5.54
CA ASN A 91 10.19 -0.88 5.42
C ASN A 91 11.51 -1.64 5.16
N LEU A 92 11.42 -2.85 4.61
CA LEU A 92 12.56 -3.73 4.28
C LEU A 92 12.57 -4.08 2.79
N THR A 93 12.06 -3.19 1.94
CA THR A 93 11.85 -3.46 0.51
C THR A 93 13.13 -3.26 -0.28
N ASP A 94 13.55 -4.28 -1.03
CA ASP A 94 14.66 -4.15 -1.99
C ASP A 94 14.15 -3.48 -3.28
N GLN A 95 14.43 -2.19 -3.44
CA GLN A 95 13.96 -1.38 -4.57
C GLN A 95 14.40 -1.93 -5.92
N ARG A 96 15.57 -2.58 -6.00
CA ARG A 96 16.09 -3.19 -7.24
C ARG A 96 15.26 -4.36 -7.73
N ARG A 97 14.45 -4.95 -6.84
CA ARG A 97 13.57 -6.08 -7.14
C ARG A 97 12.13 -5.66 -7.41
N ILE A 98 11.80 -4.38 -7.27
CA ILE A 98 10.45 -3.90 -7.55
C ILE A 98 10.28 -3.82 -9.08
N PRO A 99 9.29 -4.51 -9.66
CA PRO A 99 9.00 -4.37 -11.07
C PRO A 99 8.58 -2.93 -11.40
N PRO A 100 9.06 -2.33 -12.51
CA PRO A 100 8.62 -0.98 -12.92
C PRO A 100 7.10 -0.86 -13.08
N THR A 101 6.42 -1.96 -13.42
CA THR A 101 4.97 -2.01 -13.58
C THR A 101 4.19 -2.14 -12.27
N ALA A 102 4.85 -2.32 -11.12
CA ALA A 102 4.17 -2.46 -9.84
C ALA A 102 3.29 -1.24 -9.48
N PHE A 103 3.64 -0.07 -10.01
CA PHE A 103 2.99 1.21 -9.76
C PHE A 103 2.37 1.83 -11.03
N SER A 104 2.25 1.08 -12.13
CA SER A 104 1.91 1.65 -13.44
C SER A 104 0.53 2.28 -13.56
N CYS A 105 -0.39 1.93 -12.66
CA CYS A 105 -1.76 2.44 -12.59
C CYS A 105 -1.89 3.74 -11.79
N ILE A 106 -0.79 4.28 -11.25
CA ILE A 106 -0.77 5.50 -10.44
C ILE A 106 -0.42 6.66 -11.37
N GLN A 107 -1.32 7.65 -11.48
CA GLN A 107 -1.15 8.75 -12.42
C GLN A 107 0.01 9.69 -12.04
N ALA A 108 0.36 9.75 -10.75
CA ALA A 108 1.42 10.60 -10.23
C ALA A 108 2.53 9.76 -9.58
N TYR A 109 3.53 9.35 -10.37
CA TYR A 109 4.67 8.54 -9.89
C TYR A 109 5.46 9.20 -8.74
N HIS A 110 5.50 10.54 -8.66
CA HIS A 110 6.18 11.26 -7.57
C HIS A 110 5.52 11.04 -6.20
N SER A 111 4.33 10.45 -6.17
CA SER A 111 3.58 10.22 -4.96
C SER A 111 3.80 8.84 -4.35
N VAL A 112 4.69 8.05 -4.93
CA VAL A 112 5.16 6.77 -4.37
C VAL A 112 6.43 7.04 -3.58
N VAL A 113 6.31 7.04 -2.25
CA VAL A 113 7.43 7.28 -1.33
C VAL A 113 8.02 5.93 -0.92
N LEU A 114 9.23 5.64 -1.40
CA LEU A 114 9.94 4.39 -1.13
C LEU A 114 11.15 4.55 -0.21
N GLN A 115 11.62 5.77 0.07
CA GLN A 115 12.83 5.96 0.85
C GLN A 115 12.59 6.76 2.12
N PRO A 116 13.34 6.47 3.20
CA PRO A 116 14.42 5.45 3.30
C PRO A 116 13.88 4.01 3.46
N GLN A 117 14.74 2.99 3.34
CA GLN A 117 14.45 1.61 3.78
C GLN A 117 15.44 1.16 4.86
N LEU A 118 14.98 0.31 5.80
CA LEU A 118 15.83 -0.22 6.87
C LEU A 118 16.95 -1.09 6.28
N GLY A 119 18.20 -0.74 6.59
CA GLY A 119 19.39 -1.40 6.07
C GLY A 119 20.02 -0.75 4.83
N GLU A 120 19.47 0.35 4.31
CA GLU A 120 20.12 1.17 3.27
C GLU A 120 21.21 2.11 3.85
N GLU A 121 21.29 2.28 5.17
CA GLU A 121 22.25 3.19 5.84
C GLU A 121 23.60 2.54 6.24
N GLU A 122 23.80 1.23 6.06
CA GLU A 122 25.07 0.55 6.39
C GLU A 122 26.06 0.49 5.21
N GLY A 123 26.18 1.58 4.47
CA GLY A 123 27.06 1.67 3.30
C GLY A 123 27.58 3.08 3.07
N SER A 124 28.42 3.57 3.98
CA SER A 124 29.27 4.76 3.77
C SER A 124 30.66 4.50 4.34
#